data_AF-A0A848Z876-F1
#
_entry.id   AF-A0A848Z876-F1
#
_cell.length_a   1.000
_cell.length_b   1.000
_cell.length_c   1.000
_cell.angle_alpha   90.00
_cell.angle_beta   90.00
_cell.angle_gamma   90.00
#
_symmetry.space_group_name_H-M   'P 1'
#
loop_
_entity.id
_entity.type
_entity.pdbx_description
1 polymer ?
#
loop_
_entity_poly.entity_id
_entity_poly.type
_entity_poly.pdbx_seq_one_letter_code
_entity_poly.pdbx_strand_id
1 'polypeptide(L)'
;MMKAKAIVTLATVCLLAACASPQGMQAGGMASRQDMTGEELRALLANGLTVKLGGAGEGYAGEVRLSPDGNGVGQATFEDGRSLDVTGTWTIEGDRFCRAWKFNDFKRECETWRKLGDNKAEVFVDGERVGLNSW
;
A
#
# COMPACT_ATOMS: atom_id res chain seq x y z
N MET A 1 41.41 50.03 -25.88
CA MET A 1 41.91 50.19 -27.26
C MET A 1 41.73 48.85 -27.98
N MET A 2 41.30 48.92 -29.24
CA MET A 2 40.94 47.84 -30.18
C MET A 2 42.00 46.71 -30.27
N LYS A 3 41.67 45.46 -30.60
CA LYS A 3 41.40 45.02 -31.99
C LYS A 3 40.69 43.66 -32.08
N ALA A 4 39.75 43.61 -33.01
CA ALA A 4 39.00 42.46 -33.49
C ALA A 4 39.85 41.47 -34.31
N LYS A 5 39.32 40.25 -34.51
CA LYS A 5 39.27 39.59 -35.83
C LYS A 5 38.28 38.44 -35.83
N ALA A 6 37.27 38.55 -36.70
CA ALA A 6 36.37 37.48 -37.08
C ALA A 6 37.05 36.54 -38.09
N ILE A 7 36.70 35.26 -38.08
CA ILE A 7 36.83 34.37 -39.23
C ILE A 7 35.51 33.58 -39.35
N VAL A 8 34.80 33.89 -40.43
CA VAL A 8 33.73 33.13 -41.07
C VAL A 8 34.37 31.98 -41.86
N THR A 9 33.73 30.81 -42.00
CA THR A 9 33.66 30.02 -43.26
C THR A 9 32.77 28.76 -43.13
N LEU A 10 31.70 28.75 -43.95
CA LEU A 10 31.00 27.67 -44.69
C LEU A 10 30.76 26.29 -44.04
N ALA A 11 29.52 25.88 -43.78
CA ALA A 11 28.49 25.34 -44.71
C ALA A 11 28.72 23.87 -45.12
N THR A 12 27.79 22.98 -44.75
CA THR A 12 27.37 21.82 -45.57
C THR A 12 25.98 21.36 -45.12
N VAL A 13 25.09 21.26 -46.10
CA VAL A 13 23.72 20.73 -46.05
C VAL A 13 23.77 19.22 -46.30
N CYS A 14 22.93 18.42 -45.63
CA CYS A 14 22.30 17.18 -46.13
C CYS A 14 21.32 16.67 -45.05
N LEU A 15 20.00 16.77 -45.23
CA LEU A 15 19.07 15.88 -45.97
C LEU A 15 18.55 14.67 -45.15
N LEU A 16 17.24 14.44 -45.29
CA LEU A 16 16.46 13.19 -45.05
C LEU A 16 15.97 12.99 -43.60
N ALA A 17 14.68 13.23 -43.33
CA ALA A 17 13.51 12.38 -43.59
C ALA A 17 13.23 11.39 -42.45
N ALA A 18 12.04 11.49 -41.84
CA ALA A 18 11.07 10.40 -41.65
C ALA A 18 10.19 10.61 -40.42
N CYS A 19 8.88 10.57 -40.68
CA CYS A 19 7.82 9.97 -39.88
C CYS A 19 7.66 10.38 -38.41
N ALA A 20 6.54 11.06 -38.16
CA ALA A 20 5.91 11.16 -36.86
C ALA A 20 5.78 9.78 -36.20
N SER A 21 6.34 9.64 -35.01
CA SER A 21 6.05 8.52 -34.12
C SER A 21 4.84 8.88 -33.26
N PRO A 22 3.69 8.19 -33.36
CA PRO A 22 2.70 8.21 -32.29
C PRO A 22 3.20 7.27 -31.18
N GLN A 23 4.17 7.73 -30.39
CA GLN A 23 4.52 7.07 -29.13
C GLN A 23 3.78 7.76 -27.98
N GLY A 24 2.45 7.74 -28.10
CA GLY A 24 1.53 7.96 -26.99
C GLY A 24 1.09 6.61 -26.41
N MET A 25 2.02 5.68 -26.18
CA MET A 25 1.73 4.57 -25.26
C MET A 25 1.73 5.20 -23.87
N GLN A 26 0.53 5.53 -23.41
CA GLN A 26 0.26 5.73 -22.00
C GLN A 26 0.78 4.48 -21.27
N ALA A 27 1.94 4.62 -20.63
CA ALA A 27 2.27 3.79 -19.51
C ALA A 27 1.15 4.00 -18.51
N GLY A 28 0.20 3.06 -18.46
CA GLY A 28 -0.69 2.93 -17.34
C GLY A 28 0.21 2.82 -16.12
N GLY A 29 0.35 3.92 -15.39
CA GLY A 29 1.19 3.98 -14.22
C GLY A 29 0.70 2.88 -13.31
N MET A 30 1.52 1.85 -13.11
CA MET A 30 1.44 1.07 -11.88
C MET A 30 1.59 2.12 -10.78
N ALA A 31 0.48 2.54 -10.19
CA ALA A 31 0.50 3.33 -8.97
C ALA A 31 1.49 2.62 -8.06
N SER A 32 2.61 3.28 -7.77
CA SER A 32 3.66 2.71 -6.92
C SER A 32 2.97 2.29 -5.63
N ARG A 33 2.92 0.98 -5.37
CA ARG A 33 2.31 0.43 -4.15
C ARG A 33 2.99 1.11 -2.98
N GLN A 34 2.23 1.96 -2.30
CA GLN A 34 2.74 2.82 -1.26
C GLN A 34 2.25 2.29 0.09
N ASP A 35 3.17 2.25 1.05
CA ASP A 35 2.84 1.97 2.44
C ASP A 35 1.99 3.13 2.99
N MET A 36 0.94 2.78 3.73
CA MET A 36 0.07 3.76 4.36
C MET A 36 0.84 4.52 5.44
N THR A 37 0.70 5.83 5.48
CA THR A 37 1.23 6.64 6.57
C THR A 37 0.35 6.50 7.81
N GLY A 38 0.89 6.91 8.96
CA GLY A 38 0.12 6.96 10.20
C GLY A 38 -1.06 7.92 10.13
N GLU A 39 -0.95 9.00 9.35
CA GLU A 39 -2.05 9.93 9.09
C GLU A 39 -3.16 9.26 8.27
N GLU A 40 -2.79 8.53 7.22
CA GLU A 40 -3.74 7.77 6.40
C GLU A 40 -4.45 6.68 7.24
N LEU A 41 -3.70 5.94 8.06
CA LEU A 41 -4.26 4.92 8.96
C LEU A 41 -5.20 5.53 10.00
N ARG A 42 -4.81 6.65 10.63
CA ARG A 42 -5.65 7.37 11.58
C ARG A 42 -6.93 7.87 10.91
N ALA A 43 -6.84 8.45 9.72
CA ALA A 43 -8.00 8.93 8.97
C ALA A 43 -8.95 7.79 8.60
N LEU A 44 -8.39 6.66 8.13
CA LEU A 44 -9.15 5.47 7.76
C LEU A 44 -9.93 4.89 8.95
N LEU A 45 -9.33 4.87 10.14
CA LEU A 45 -9.91 4.22 11.33
C LEU A 45 -10.65 5.18 12.27
N ALA A 46 -10.69 6.48 11.97
CA ALA A 46 -11.25 7.52 12.85
C ALA A 46 -12.70 7.28 13.25
N ASN A 47 -13.51 6.69 12.36
CA ASN A 47 -14.92 6.39 12.59
C ASN A 47 -15.18 4.89 12.84
N GLY A 48 -14.11 4.12 13.01
CA GLY A 48 -14.13 2.67 13.04
C GLY A 48 -14.26 2.09 11.63
N LEU A 49 -13.88 0.83 11.49
CA LEU A 49 -13.82 0.13 10.22
C LEU A 49 -14.07 -1.35 10.41
N THR A 50 -14.92 -1.95 9.56
CA THR A 50 -14.93 -3.40 9.42
C THR A 50 -13.92 -3.77 8.35
N VAL A 51 -12.90 -4.52 8.75
CA VAL A 51 -11.85 -5.02 7.87
C VAL A 51 -12.12 -6.48 7.57
N LYS A 52 -12.27 -6.83 6.31
CA LYS A 52 -12.25 -8.21 5.84
C LYS A 52 -10.81 -8.69 5.79
N LEU A 53 -10.57 -9.82 6.44
CA LEU A 53 -9.28 -10.48 6.59
C LEU A 53 -9.16 -11.61 5.56
N GLY A 54 -8.03 -11.68 4.87
CA GLY A 54 -7.73 -12.75 3.92
C GLY A 54 -8.62 -12.74 2.67
N GLY A 55 -9.04 -13.92 2.22
CA GLY A 55 -9.84 -14.12 1.02
C GLY A 55 -9.34 -15.27 0.15
N ALA A 56 -9.83 -15.35 -1.10
CA ALA A 56 -9.47 -16.42 -2.02
C ALA A 56 -7.94 -16.51 -2.21
N GLY A 57 -7.35 -17.65 -1.85
CA GLY A 57 -5.92 -17.92 -1.96
C GLY A 57 -5.07 -17.48 -0.76
N GLU A 58 -5.67 -16.94 0.32
CA GLU A 58 -4.93 -16.51 1.53
C GLU A 58 -4.88 -17.60 2.63
N GLY A 59 -5.58 -18.74 2.46
CA GLY A 59 -5.64 -19.82 3.44
C GLY A 59 -6.56 -19.57 4.64
N TYR A 60 -7.12 -18.36 4.75
CA TYR A 60 -8.15 -17.98 5.72
C TYR A 60 -9.02 -16.84 5.18
N ALA A 61 -10.21 -16.69 5.75
CA ALA A 61 -11.11 -15.58 5.48
C ALA A 61 -11.88 -15.19 6.75
N GLY A 62 -12.13 -13.91 6.94
CA GLY A 62 -12.84 -13.42 8.12
C GLY A 62 -13.11 -11.94 8.08
N GLU A 63 -13.54 -11.41 9.21
CA GLU A 63 -13.69 -9.98 9.41
C GLU A 63 -13.38 -9.58 10.85
N VAL A 64 -12.88 -8.37 11.03
CA VAL A 64 -12.71 -7.71 12.33
C VAL A 64 -13.27 -6.30 12.26
N ARG A 65 -14.12 -5.97 13.21
CA ARG A 65 -14.56 -4.59 13.45
C ARG A 65 -13.56 -3.92 14.37
N LEU A 66 -12.90 -2.88 13.86
CA LEU A 66 -12.00 -2.00 14.59
C LEU A 66 -12.81 -0.77 15.01
N SER A 67 -13.03 -0.57 16.31
CA SER A 67 -13.73 0.61 16.84
C SER A 67 -12.78 1.77 17.13
N PRO A 68 -13.23 3.04 17.03
CA PRO A 68 -12.38 4.22 17.23
C PRO A 68 -11.65 4.31 18.58
N ASP A 69 -12.16 3.61 19.59
CA ASP A 69 -11.61 3.55 20.94
C ASP A 69 -10.42 2.58 21.06
N GLY A 70 -9.98 1.99 19.95
CA GLY A 70 -8.84 1.07 19.93
C GLY A 70 -9.21 -0.38 20.23
N ASN A 71 -10.49 -0.76 20.24
CA ASN A 71 -10.90 -2.16 20.38
C ASN A 71 -11.11 -2.84 19.01
N GLY A 72 -10.91 -4.15 18.96
CA GLY A 72 -11.15 -4.99 17.80
C GLY A 72 -11.94 -6.25 18.18
N VAL A 73 -13.00 -6.57 17.42
CA VAL A 73 -13.80 -7.80 17.61
C VAL A 73 -14.18 -8.40 16.26
N GLY A 74 -14.04 -9.71 16.10
CA GLY A 74 -14.32 -10.40 14.86
C GLY A 74 -14.00 -11.89 14.91
N GLN A 75 -13.94 -12.51 13.73
CA GLN A 75 -13.65 -13.92 13.57
C GLN A 75 -13.00 -14.17 12.21
N ALA A 76 -12.11 -15.16 12.16
CA ALA A 76 -11.57 -15.72 10.92
C ALA A 76 -11.70 -17.24 10.90
N THR A 77 -11.90 -17.79 9.72
CA THR A 77 -11.99 -19.23 9.46
C THR A 77 -10.91 -19.64 8.48
N PHE A 78 -10.18 -20.69 8.83
CA PHE A 78 -9.18 -21.32 7.97
C PHE A 78 -9.84 -22.29 6.99
N GLU A 79 -9.15 -22.61 5.90
CA GLU A 79 -9.67 -23.56 4.89
C GLU A 79 -9.94 -24.97 5.45
N ASP A 80 -9.27 -25.35 6.54
CA ASP A 80 -9.51 -26.61 7.26
C ASP A 80 -10.73 -26.58 8.21
N GLY A 81 -11.48 -25.48 8.22
CA GLY A 81 -12.69 -25.28 9.01
C GLY A 81 -12.45 -24.83 10.44
N ARG A 82 -11.20 -24.74 10.91
CA ARG A 82 -10.91 -24.12 12.21
C ARG A 82 -11.30 -22.66 12.19
N SER A 83 -11.88 -22.18 13.28
CA SER A 83 -12.23 -20.77 13.46
C SER A 83 -11.47 -20.17 14.64
N LEU A 84 -11.20 -18.89 14.54
CA LEU A 84 -10.41 -18.11 15.48
C LEU A 84 -11.12 -16.79 15.75
N ASP A 85 -11.45 -16.58 17.03
CA ASP A 85 -12.05 -15.32 17.48
C ASP A 85 -10.96 -14.25 17.58
N VAL A 86 -11.18 -13.14 16.88
CA VAL A 86 -10.33 -11.95 16.95
C VAL A 86 -10.93 -11.04 18.00
N THR A 87 -10.24 -10.85 19.12
CA THR A 87 -10.66 -9.90 20.17
C THR A 87 -9.43 -9.29 20.80
N GLY A 88 -9.40 -7.97 20.98
CA GLY A 88 -8.31 -7.30 21.68
C GLY A 88 -8.23 -5.84 21.31
N THR A 89 -7.02 -5.29 21.27
CA THR A 89 -6.79 -3.85 21.11
C THR A 89 -5.86 -3.52 19.95
N TRP A 90 -5.96 -2.29 19.47
CA TRP A 90 -5.11 -1.73 18.43
C TRP A 90 -4.78 -0.24 18.69
N THR A 91 -3.70 0.23 18.08
CA THR A 91 -3.27 1.63 18.07
C THR A 91 -2.43 1.93 16.83
N ILE A 92 -2.23 3.19 16.49
CA ILE A 92 -1.32 3.61 15.41
C ILE A 92 -0.04 4.22 16.01
N GLU A 93 1.11 3.64 15.71
CA GLU A 93 2.43 4.13 16.14
C GLU A 93 3.33 4.44 14.95
N GLY A 94 3.66 5.71 14.75
CA GLY A 94 4.29 6.17 13.51
C GLY A 94 3.38 5.82 12.33
N ASP A 95 3.93 5.10 11.36
CA ASP A 95 3.26 4.61 10.15
C ASP A 95 2.78 3.15 10.25
N ARG A 96 2.61 2.63 11.46
CA ARG A 96 2.25 1.22 11.68
C ARG A 96 0.95 1.05 12.44
N PHE A 97 0.20 0.03 12.05
CA PHE A 97 -0.95 -0.47 12.79
C PHE A 97 -0.47 -1.51 13.80
N CYS A 98 -0.53 -1.20 15.09
CA CYS A 98 -0.08 -2.10 16.15
C CYS A 98 -1.27 -2.70 16.88
N ARG A 99 -1.27 -4.02 17.07
CA ARG A 99 -2.39 -4.75 17.68
C ARG A 99 -1.93 -5.79 18.68
N ALA A 100 -2.81 -6.15 19.59
CA ALA A 100 -2.64 -7.24 20.54
C ALA A 100 -3.96 -8.01 20.64
N TRP A 101 -3.96 -9.26 20.19
CA TRP A 101 -5.16 -10.08 20.14
C TRP A 101 -5.15 -11.15 21.21
N LYS A 102 -6.32 -11.60 21.64
CA LYS A 102 -6.42 -12.63 22.68
C LYS A 102 -5.86 -13.98 22.23
N PHE A 103 -6.03 -14.33 20.95
CA PHE A 103 -5.61 -15.63 20.42
C PHE A 103 -4.08 -15.82 20.37
N ASN A 104 -3.30 -14.74 20.51
CA ASN A 104 -1.84 -14.77 20.55
C ASN A 104 -1.29 -14.29 21.89
N ASP A 105 -2.01 -14.55 22.99
CA ASP A 105 -1.65 -14.16 24.35
C ASP A 105 -1.39 -12.65 24.50
N PHE A 106 -2.14 -11.82 23.76
CA PHE A 106 -1.95 -10.37 23.68
C PHE A 106 -0.54 -9.95 23.28
N LYS A 107 0.19 -10.80 22.56
CA LYS A 107 1.47 -10.43 21.99
C LYS A 107 1.26 -9.26 21.03
N ARG A 108 1.95 -8.16 21.33
CA ARG A 108 1.94 -6.95 20.51
C ARG A 108 2.67 -7.21 19.19
N GLU A 109 2.02 -6.85 18.10
CA GLU A 109 2.56 -6.96 16.74
C GLU A 109 2.21 -5.69 15.97
N CYS A 110 3.19 -5.14 15.24
CA CYS A 110 3.04 -3.91 14.47
C CYS A 110 3.18 -4.22 12.99
N GLU A 111 2.19 -3.77 12.23
CA GLU A 111 2.03 -4.07 10.82
C GLU A 111 2.20 -2.83 9.96
N THR A 112 2.76 -3.01 8.78
CA THR A 112 2.72 -2.03 7.70
C THR A 112 1.62 -2.44 6.72
N TRP A 113 0.74 -1.49 6.38
CA TRP A 113 -0.32 -1.71 5.40
C TRP A 113 0.08 -1.09 4.07
N ARG A 114 0.24 -1.89 3.02
CA ARG A 114 0.62 -1.42 1.68
C ARG A 114 -0.58 -1.36 0.77
N LYS A 115 -0.91 -0.17 0.26
CA LYS A 115 -2.08 0.05 -0.61
C LYS A 115 -1.99 -0.80 -1.88
N LEU A 116 -3.05 -1.55 -2.15
CA LEU A 116 -3.29 -2.27 -3.41
C LEU A 116 -4.37 -1.61 -4.29
N GLY A 117 -5.16 -0.71 -3.71
CA GLY A 117 -6.26 0.03 -4.33
C GLY A 117 -6.95 0.88 -3.27
N ASP A 118 -8.08 1.49 -3.62
CA ASP A 118 -8.77 2.45 -2.73
C ASP A 118 -9.25 1.84 -1.40
N ASN A 119 -9.55 0.54 -1.39
CA ASN A 119 -10.16 -0.14 -0.26
C ASN A 119 -9.48 -1.49 0.09
N LYS A 120 -8.19 -1.61 -0.22
CA LYS A 120 -7.46 -2.87 -0.07
C LYS A 120 -5.98 -2.61 0.24
N ALA A 121 -5.43 -3.38 1.17
CA ALA A 121 -4.02 -3.34 1.52
C ALA A 121 -3.44 -4.74 1.77
N GLU A 122 -2.18 -4.93 1.39
CA GLU A 122 -1.36 -6.04 1.90
C GLU A 122 -0.84 -5.69 3.29
N VAL A 123 -0.72 -6.69 4.14
CA VAL A 123 -0.27 -6.55 5.53
C VAL A 123 1.11 -7.16 5.67
N PHE A 124 2.04 -6.41 6.25
CA PHE A 124 3.42 -6.84 6.47
C PHE A 124 3.81 -6.76 7.94
N VAL A 125 4.53 -7.77 8.43
CA VAL A 125 5.21 -7.78 9.74
C VAL A 125 6.67 -8.06 9.50
N ASP A 126 7.57 -7.22 10.03
CA ASP A 126 9.02 -7.35 9.86
C ASP A 126 9.49 -7.52 8.39
N GLY A 127 8.73 -6.96 7.44
CA GLY A 127 9.00 -7.02 6.00
C GLY A 127 8.41 -8.23 5.28
N GLU A 128 7.83 -9.18 5.99
CA GLU A 128 7.17 -10.36 5.42
C GLU A 128 5.66 -10.12 5.25
N ARG A 129 5.11 -10.52 4.10
CA ARG A 129 3.68 -10.42 3.82
C ARG A 129 2.93 -11.48 4.64
N VAL A 130 2.06 -11.05 5.54
CA VAL A 130 1.30 -11.94 6.45
C VAL A 130 -0.19 -11.98 6.12
N GLY A 131 -0.68 -11.10 5.26
CA GLY A 131 -2.09 -11.13 4.91
C GLY A 131 -2.56 -10.03 3.99
N LEU A 132 -3.87 -9.96 3.90
CA LEU A 132 -4.60 -9.07 3.02
C LEU A 132 -5.81 -8.52 3.77
N ASN A 133 -5.96 -7.20 3.75
CA ASN A 133 -7.07 -6.47 4.32
C ASN A 133 -7.87 -5.79 3.22
N SER A 134 -9.21 -5.78 3.35
CA SER A 134 -10.10 -4.96 2.51
C SER A 134 -11.26 -4.42 3.32
N TRP A 135 -11.88 -3.35 2.83
CA TRP A 135 -13.02 -2.69 3.50
C TRP A 135 -14.06 -2.17 2.51
#